data_AF-A0A1W6EGM0-F1
#
_entry.id   AF-A0A1W6EGM0-F1
#
_cell.length_a   1.000
_cell.length_b   1.000
_cell.length_c   1.000
_cell.angle_alpha   90.00
_cell.angle_beta   90.00
_cell.angle_gamma   90.00
#
_symmetry.space_group_name_H-M   'P 1'
#
loop_
_entity.id
_entity.type
_entity.pdbx_description
1 polymer ?
#
loop_
_entity_poly.entity_id
_entity_poly.type
_entity_poly.pdbx_seq_one_letter_code
_entity_poly.pdbx_strand_id
1 'polypeptide(L)'
;MEKINPNGSSETIRKAPSFCFEAFYNYGHAHHVARIPESFLEWFIGFFEGDGSFYYREKRIQTRFCNDKSYQETICERLVFSICQRERIIIEHIANTFGFGQVSKFIQNEKTYWRWTLTSKKSIENIAYLLSGNLILLKRQQQFLKCIEIGQKKGMFKPPFDKTKPWSSKICLTNAWLSGFIDAEGCFSVSVHLPVSLKTQIDQLPKMKKHWSQQDYQLFEQISQCQIKLNQKFLLTQPSTDQSVLKTILFLFKGKCFYLFKNKAKKKQTALMLVFNLIVYLHIP
;
A
#
# COMPACT_ATOMS: atom_id res chain seq x y z
N MET A 1 -7.17 63.52 16.95
CA MET A 1 -7.88 62.59 16.04
C MET A 1 -6.82 61.87 15.21
N GLU A 2 -6.27 60.79 15.77
CA GLU A 2 -5.36 59.89 15.04
C GLU A 2 -6.17 58.97 14.13
N LYS A 3 -5.83 58.98 12.83
CA LYS A 3 -6.40 58.07 11.83
C LYS A 3 -5.63 56.75 11.88
N ILE A 4 -6.29 55.71 12.35
CA ILE A 4 -5.79 54.33 12.33
C ILE A 4 -5.91 53.80 10.90
N ASN A 5 -4.77 53.44 10.31
CA ASN A 5 -4.67 52.75 9.02
C ASN A 5 -4.98 51.25 9.21
N PRO A 6 -5.95 50.64 8.51
CA PRO A 6 -6.14 49.20 8.56
C PRO A 6 -5.28 48.51 7.49
N ASN A 7 -3.96 48.49 7.69
CA ASN A 7 -3.08 47.55 6.99
C ASN A 7 -3.13 46.20 7.70
N GLY A 8 -4.24 45.49 7.53
CA GLY A 8 -4.36 44.09 7.89
C GLY A 8 -4.20 43.24 6.63
N SER A 9 -2.97 42.98 6.19
CA SER A 9 -2.70 41.89 5.26
C SER A 9 -3.15 40.60 5.93
N SER A 10 -4.29 40.07 5.49
CA SER A 10 -4.76 38.74 5.86
C SER A 10 -3.78 37.74 5.25
N GLU A 11 -2.75 37.38 6.02
CA GLU A 11 -1.93 36.22 5.72
C GLU A 11 -2.87 35.02 5.64
N THR A 12 -3.22 34.67 4.41
CA THR A 12 -3.91 33.44 4.10
C THR A 12 -3.01 32.35 4.65
N ILE A 13 -3.46 31.61 5.67
CA ILE A 13 -2.84 30.37 6.13
C ILE A 13 -2.89 29.42 4.93
N ARG A 14 -1.95 29.57 4.01
CA ARG A 14 -1.74 28.66 2.89
C ARG A 14 -1.43 27.34 3.57
N LYS A 15 -2.40 26.43 3.57
CA LYS A 15 -2.22 25.04 4.00
C LYS A 15 -0.91 24.57 3.41
N ALA A 16 0.13 24.44 4.24
CA ALA A 16 1.44 24.05 3.75
C ALA A 16 1.27 22.68 3.07
N PRO A 17 1.60 22.55 1.77
CA PRO A 17 1.48 21.28 1.07
C PRO A 17 2.34 20.23 1.79
N SER A 18 1.76 19.05 2.06
CA SER A 18 2.41 18.00 2.84
C SER A 18 3.50 17.28 2.04
N PHE A 19 3.44 17.27 0.72
CA PHE A 19 4.44 16.64 -0.13
C PHE A 19 5.18 17.67 -0.97
N CYS A 20 6.48 17.44 -1.22
CA CYS A 20 7.33 18.32 -2.01
C CYS A 20 8.03 17.53 -3.12
N PHE A 21 7.53 17.68 -4.35
CA PHE A 21 7.98 16.92 -5.52
C PHE A 21 8.94 17.67 -6.44
N GLU A 22 9.34 18.90 -6.10
CA GLU A 22 10.21 19.73 -6.93
C GLU A 22 11.54 19.04 -7.27
N ALA A 23 12.22 18.50 -6.25
CA ALA A 23 13.47 17.76 -6.45
C ALA A 23 13.29 16.51 -7.33
N PHE A 24 12.13 15.85 -7.25
CA PHE A 24 11.80 14.74 -8.14
C PHE A 24 11.64 15.22 -9.58
N TYR A 25 10.86 16.26 -9.84
CA TYR A 25 10.69 16.77 -11.20
C TYR A 25 11.99 17.31 -11.81
N ASN A 26 12.83 17.94 -11.00
CA ASN A 26 14.09 18.52 -11.49
C ASN A 26 15.17 17.46 -11.76
N TYR A 27 15.24 16.39 -10.97
CA TYR A 27 16.40 15.48 -10.99
C TYR A 27 16.06 13.99 -11.15
N GLY A 28 14.86 13.57 -10.74
CA GLY A 28 14.45 12.17 -10.72
C GLY A 28 13.43 11.76 -11.78
N HIS A 29 12.70 12.71 -12.35
CA HIS A 29 11.72 12.45 -13.39
C HIS A 29 12.42 12.09 -14.71
N ALA A 30 11.92 11.06 -15.40
CA ALA A 30 12.47 10.65 -16.68
C ALA A 30 12.08 11.63 -17.78
N HIS A 31 13.06 12.14 -18.53
CA HIS A 31 12.86 13.20 -19.53
C HIS A 31 11.90 12.83 -20.66
N HIS A 32 11.70 11.54 -20.95
CA HIS A 32 10.82 11.06 -22.02
C HIS A 32 9.38 10.80 -21.55
N VAL A 33 9.11 10.96 -20.25
CA VAL A 33 7.80 10.70 -19.64
C VAL A 33 7.11 12.04 -19.43
N ALA A 34 5.80 12.09 -19.70
CA ALA A 34 5.00 13.26 -19.36
C ALA A 34 4.99 13.51 -17.84
N ARG A 35 4.73 14.76 -17.43
CA ARG A 35 4.66 15.11 -16.01
C ARG A 35 3.67 14.19 -15.29
N ILE A 36 4.17 13.43 -14.32
CA ILE A 36 3.37 12.51 -13.51
C ILE A 36 2.47 13.33 -12.58
N PRO A 37 1.17 13.02 -12.43
CA PRO A 37 0.32 13.72 -11.48
C PRO A 37 0.79 13.56 -10.03
N GLU A 38 0.71 14.64 -9.24
CA GLU A 38 1.15 14.61 -7.84
C GLU A 38 0.33 13.62 -7.00
N SER A 39 -0.96 13.46 -7.27
CA SER A 39 -1.79 12.42 -6.64
C SER A 39 -1.28 11.00 -6.90
N PHE A 40 -0.75 10.72 -8.09
CA PHE A 40 -0.10 9.43 -8.35
C PHE A 40 1.17 9.28 -7.53
N LEU A 41 1.99 10.34 -7.40
CA LEU A 41 3.21 10.30 -6.60
C LEU A 41 2.91 10.08 -5.11
N GLU A 42 1.90 10.76 -4.57
CA GLU A 42 1.40 10.56 -3.20
C GLU A 42 0.92 9.12 -2.98
N TRP A 43 0.05 8.63 -3.88
CA TRP A 43 -0.42 7.24 -3.87
C TRP A 43 0.74 6.26 -3.92
N PHE A 44 1.68 6.46 -4.85
CA PHE A 44 2.83 5.59 -5.01
C PHE A 44 3.69 5.53 -3.75
N ILE A 45 3.90 6.67 -3.07
CA ILE A 45 4.64 6.69 -1.80
C ILE A 45 3.90 5.85 -0.75
N GLY A 46 2.60 6.04 -0.59
CA GLY A 46 1.79 5.23 0.34
C GLY A 46 1.87 3.73 0.03
N PHE A 47 1.75 3.38 -1.25
CA PHE A 47 1.84 2.02 -1.75
C PHE A 47 3.22 1.39 -1.49
N PHE A 48 4.29 2.15 -1.75
CA PHE A 48 5.66 1.73 -1.45
C PHE A 48 5.90 1.56 0.06
N GLU A 49 5.36 2.44 0.91
CA GLU A 49 5.54 2.31 2.35
C GLU A 49 4.86 1.06 2.93
N GLY A 50 3.75 0.63 2.32
CA GLY A 50 3.14 -0.68 2.55
C GLY A 50 4.01 -1.83 2.02
N ASP A 51 4.06 -2.01 0.70
CA ASP A 51 4.56 -3.24 0.05
C ASP A 51 5.96 -3.16 -0.58
N GLY A 52 6.60 -2.00 -0.47
CA GLY A 52 7.92 -1.77 -1.04
C GLY A 52 9.07 -2.35 -0.24
N SER A 53 10.22 -2.48 -0.90
CA SER A 53 11.50 -2.81 -0.27
C SER A 53 12.60 -1.95 -0.86
N PHE A 54 13.43 -1.36 0.00
CA PHE A 54 14.66 -0.67 -0.40
C PHE A 54 15.81 -1.17 0.47
N TYR A 55 16.79 -1.81 -0.15
CA TYR A 55 17.84 -2.48 0.59
C TYR A 55 19.16 -2.53 -0.19
N TYR A 56 20.23 -2.76 0.56
CA TYR A 56 21.52 -3.06 -0.01
C TYR A 56 21.68 -4.57 -0.14
N ARG A 57 22.04 -5.03 -1.34
CA ARG A 57 22.41 -6.41 -1.60
C ARG A 57 23.93 -6.51 -1.51
N GLU A 58 24.42 -7.31 -0.57
CA GLU A 58 25.85 -7.58 -0.41
C GLU A 58 26.39 -8.50 -1.52
N LYS A 59 27.70 -8.40 -1.75
CA LYS A 59 28.40 -9.30 -2.67
C LYS A 59 28.35 -10.72 -2.09
N ARG A 60 27.92 -11.68 -2.89
CA ARG A 60 27.94 -13.10 -2.51
C ARG A 60 28.15 -14.00 -3.72
N ILE A 61 28.68 -15.18 -3.50
CA ILE A 61 28.75 -16.23 -4.51
C ILE A 61 27.50 -17.10 -4.34
N GLN A 62 26.77 -17.32 -5.43
CA GLN A 62 25.62 -18.22 -5.46
C GLN A 62 25.88 -19.33 -6.48
N THR A 63 25.72 -20.57 -6.05
CA THR A 63 25.68 -21.71 -6.98
C THR A 63 24.33 -21.71 -7.68
N ARG A 64 24.35 -21.72 -9.02
CA ARG A 64 23.16 -21.93 -9.85
C ARG A 64 23.24 -23.29 -10.51
N PHE A 65 22.08 -23.88 -10.74
CA PHE A 65 21.93 -25.14 -11.46
C PHE A 65 21.20 -24.85 -12.78
N CYS A 66 21.79 -25.29 -13.88
CA CYS A 66 21.18 -25.24 -15.21
C CYS A 66 21.57 -26.53 -15.95
N ASN A 67 20.58 -27.29 -16.42
CA ASN A 67 20.76 -28.55 -17.13
C ASN A 67 21.72 -29.51 -16.40
N ASP A 68 21.44 -29.77 -15.11
CA ASP A 68 22.23 -30.62 -14.20
C ASP A 68 23.70 -30.22 -13.98
N LYS A 69 24.10 -29.05 -14.48
CA LYS A 69 25.43 -28.46 -14.24
C LYS A 69 25.32 -27.35 -13.20
N SER A 70 26.28 -27.34 -12.26
CA SER A 70 26.43 -26.26 -11.30
C SER A 70 27.45 -25.25 -11.79
N TYR A 71 27.16 -23.97 -11.60
CA TYR A 71 28.13 -22.90 -11.82
C TYR A 71 28.04 -21.86 -10.71
N GLN A 72 29.18 -21.26 -10.39
CA GLN A 72 29.26 -20.20 -9.40
C GLN A 72 28.98 -18.86 -10.08
N GLU A 73 27.92 -18.20 -9.65
CA GLU A 73 27.59 -16.84 -10.06
C GLU A 73 28.01 -15.87 -8.96
N THR A 74 28.85 -14.89 -9.29
CA THR A 74 29.14 -13.79 -8.37
C THR A 74 28.02 -12.76 -8.48
N ILE A 75 27.28 -12.59 -7.38
CA ILE A 75 26.29 -11.53 -7.26
C ILE A 75 27.01 -10.27 -6.82
N CYS A 76 27.00 -9.25 -7.69
CA CYS A 76 27.57 -7.94 -7.37
C CYS A 76 26.74 -7.22 -6.31
N GLU A 77 27.46 -6.52 -5.44
CA GLU A 77 26.88 -5.57 -4.51
C GLU A 77 26.13 -4.45 -5.24
N ARG A 78 24.93 -4.10 -4.76
CA ARG A 78 24.14 -2.99 -5.32
C ARG A 78 23.00 -2.59 -4.40
N LEU A 79 22.54 -1.36 -4.53
CA LEU A 79 21.23 -0.97 -4.00
C LEU A 79 20.12 -1.57 -4.86
N VAL A 80 19.05 -2.01 -4.21
CA VAL A 80 17.87 -2.59 -4.85
C VAL A 80 16.63 -1.95 -4.26
N PHE A 81 15.81 -1.38 -5.14
CA PHE A 81 14.46 -0.97 -4.82
C PHE A 81 13.50 -1.91 -5.54
N SER A 82 12.44 -2.37 -4.88
CA SER A 82 11.46 -3.25 -5.50
C SER A 82 10.10 -3.16 -4.85
N ILE A 83 9.06 -3.33 -5.67
CA ILE A 83 7.67 -3.54 -5.24
C ILE A 83 7.21 -4.86 -5.85
N CYS A 84 6.52 -5.67 -5.06
CA CYS A 84 6.06 -7.00 -5.45
C CYS A 84 4.56 -7.14 -5.20
N GLN A 85 3.80 -7.61 -6.20
CA GLN A 85 2.35 -7.77 -6.12
C GLN A 85 1.88 -9.01 -6.86
N ARG A 86 0.65 -9.47 -6.58
CA ARG A 86 0.00 -10.53 -7.40
C ARG A 86 -0.61 -9.95 -8.67
N GLU A 87 -1.06 -8.71 -8.58
CA GLU A 87 -1.77 -7.98 -9.62
C GLU A 87 -0.76 -7.37 -10.61
N ARG A 88 -0.59 -8.04 -11.74
CA ARG A 88 0.29 -7.60 -12.84
C ARG A 88 0.06 -6.15 -13.24
N ILE A 89 -1.22 -5.77 -13.37
CA ILE A 89 -1.65 -4.48 -13.89
C ILE A 89 -1.09 -3.33 -13.06
N ILE A 90 -1.03 -3.47 -11.73
CA ILE A 90 -0.48 -2.44 -10.84
C ILE A 90 1.02 -2.27 -11.08
N ILE A 91 1.75 -3.37 -11.20
CA ILE A 91 3.20 -3.38 -11.43
C ILE A 91 3.54 -2.76 -12.81
N GLU A 92 2.79 -3.11 -13.84
CA GLU A 92 2.96 -2.53 -15.17
C GLU A 92 2.57 -1.05 -15.21
N HIS A 93 1.49 -0.67 -14.51
CA HIS A 93 1.08 0.73 -14.41
C HIS A 93 2.18 1.58 -13.74
N ILE A 94 2.77 1.11 -12.64
CA ILE A 94 3.91 1.79 -12.00
C ILE A 94 5.09 1.92 -12.97
N ALA A 95 5.49 0.82 -13.63
CA ALA A 95 6.63 0.82 -14.55
C ALA A 95 6.43 1.78 -15.71
N ASN A 96 5.23 1.78 -16.32
CA ASN A 96 4.88 2.65 -17.44
C ASN A 96 4.80 4.12 -17.01
N THR A 97 4.22 4.41 -15.85
CA THR A 97 4.11 5.78 -15.34
C THR A 97 5.47 6.40 -15.01
N PHE A 98 6.44 5.62 -14.52
CA PHE A 98 7.79 6.14 -14.28
C PHE A 98 8.68 6.13 -15.53
N GLY A 99 8.40 5.27 -16.52
CA GLY A 99 9.23 5.09 -17.72
C GLY A 99 10.61 4.48 -17.44
N PHE A 100 10.79 3.84 -16.28
CA PHE A 100 12.04 3.14 -15.95
C PHE A 100 11.81 1.96 -15.00
N GLY A 101 12.84 1.14 -14.84
CA GLY A 101 12.81 -0.07 -14.03
C GLY A 101 12.44 -1.32 -14.82
N GLN A 102 12.57 -2.47 -14.17
CA GLN A 102 12.34 -3.77 -14.81
C GLN A 102 11.15 -4.46 -14.17
N VAL A 103 10.21 -4.92 -15.00
CA VAL A 103 9.12 -5.82 -14.60
C VAL A 103 9.57 -7.26 -14.80
N SER A 104 9.35 -8.10 -13.80
CA SER A 104 9.65 -9.54 -13.84
C SER A 104 8.55 -10.35 -13.17
N LYS A 105 8.40 -11.60 -13.62
CA LYS A 105 7.46 -12.58 -13.06
C LYS A 105 8.22 -13.65 -12.28
N PHE A 106 7.68 -14.11 -11.17
CA PHE A 106 8.16 -15.30 -10.48
C PHE A 106 7.01 -16.07 -9.82
N ILE A 107 7.23 -17.35 -9.52
CA ILE A 107 6.24 -18.21 -8.87
C ILE A 107 6.74 -18.54 -7.46
N GLN A 108 5.87 -18.41 -6.47
CA GLN A 108 6.14 -18.78 -5.09
C GLN A 108 4.90 -19.43 -4.50
N ASN A 109 5.05 -20.64 -3.94
CA ASN A 109 3.93 -21.42 -3.39
C ASN A 109 2.76 -21.54 -4.40
N GLU A 110 3.09 -21.93 -5.63
CA GLU A 110 2.13 -22.08 -6.77
C GLU A 110 1.40 -20.80 -7.18
N LYS A 111 1.73 -19.65 -6.58
CA LYS A 111 1.14 -18.36 -6.90
C LYS A 111 2.11 -17.56 -7.76
N THR A 112 1.58 -16.93 -8.80
CA THR A 112 2.33 -15.99 -9.63
C THR A 112 2.39 -14.62 -8.95
N TYR A 113 3.57 -14.03 -8.95
CA TYR A 113 3.83 -12.67 -8.50
C TYR A 113 4.58 -11.90 -9.58
N TRP A 114 4.39 -10.58 -9.56
CA TRP A 114 5.01 -9.61 -10.43
C TRP A 114 5.83 -8.64 -9.59
N ARG A 115 7.00 -8.26 -10.11
CA ARG A 115 7.93 -7.38 -9.41
C ARG A 115 8.43 -6.29 -10.32
N TRP A 116 8.26 -5.04 -9.90
CA TRP A 116 8.99 -3.91 -10.45
C TRP A 116 10.26 -3.71 -9.63
N THR A 117 11.42 -3.68 -10.30
CA THR A 117 12.73 -3.59 -9.66
C THR A 117 13.58 -2.50 -10.27
N LEU A 118 14.24 -1.71 -9.43
CA LEU A 118 15.26 -0.75 -9.80
C LEU A 118 16.60 -1.26 -9.27
N THR A 119 17.60 -1.38 -10.14
CA THR A 119 18.96 -1.78 -9.75
C THR A 119 20.06 -0.92 -10.38
N SER A 120 19.74 -0.12 -11.40
CA SER A 120 20.70 0.81 -11.98
C SER A 120 20.89 2.01 -11.05
N LYS A 121 22.10 2.57 -11.04
CA LYS A 121 22.43 3.78 -10.28
C LYS A 121 21.44 4.90 -10.57
N LYS A 122 21.20 5.19 -11.85
CA LYS A 122 20.30 6.27 -12.29
C LYS A 122 18.86 6.04 -11.83
N SER A 123 18.30 4.83 -12.00
CA SER A 123 16.94 4.55 -11.54
C SER A 123 16.77 4.66 -10.02
N ILE A 124 17.79 4.26 -9.26
CA ILE A 124 17.78 4.37 -7.79
C ILE A 124 17.90 5.83 -7.36
N GLU A 125 18.77 6.61 -8.00
CA GLU A 125 18.87 8.06 -7.74
C GLU A 125 17.56 8.77 -8.07
N ASN A 126 16.93 8.42 -9.21
CA ASN A 126 15.66 8.98 -9.61
C ASN A 126 14.55 8.76 -8.57
N ILE A 127 14.37 7.53 -8.09
CA ILE A 127 13.37 7.26 -7.07
C ILE A 127 13.74 7.87 -5.73
N ALA A 128 15.03 7.99 -5.41
CA ALA A 128 15.46 8.60 -4.14
C ALA A 128 15.05 10.08 -4.04
N TYR A 129 15.06 10.83 -5.14
CA TYR A 129 14.54 12.21 -5.15
C TYR A 129 13.04 12.27 -4.85
N LEU A 130 12.27 11.25 -5.24
CA LEU A 130 10.85 11.17 -4.89
C LEU A 130 10.66 10.88 -3.40
N LEU A 131 11.45 9.98 -2.82
CA LEU A 131 11.28 9.56 -1.44
C LEU A 131 11.87 10.56 -0.43
N SER A 132 12.89 11.34 -0.81
CA SER A 132 13.57 12.27 0.09
C SER A 132 12.61 13.36 0.62
N GLY A 133 12.41 13.38 1.94
CA GLY A 133 11.49 14.27 2.64
C GLY A 133 10.00 13.91 2.53
N ASN A 134 9.65 12.88 1.75
CA ASN A 134 8.25 12.54 1.44
C ASN A 134 7.74 11.24 2.10
N LEU A 135 8.61 10.46 2.74
CA LEU A 135 8.21 9.25 3.50
C LEU A 135 7.54 9.63 4.83
N ILE A 136 6.50 8.90 5.22
CA ILE A 136 5.73 9.14 6.46
C ILE A 136 6.12 8.14 7.57
N LEU A 137 6.33 6.87 7.23
CA LEU A 137 6.59 5.83 8.22
C LEU A 137 8.05 5.91 8.69
N LEU A 138 8.26 6.07 10.00
CA LEU A 138 9.59 6.18 10.60
C LEU A 138 10.52 5.01 10.21
N LYS A 139 9.98 3.79 10.19
CA LYS A 139 10.74 2.59 9.76
C LYS A 139 11.23 2.71 8.31
N ARG A 140 10.43 3.29 7.42
CA ARG A 140 10.78 3.50 6.00
C ARG A 140 11.77 4.65 5.85
N GLN A 141 11.62 5.73 6.61
CA GLN A 141 12.61 6.81 6.69
C GLN A 141 13.99 6.27 7.11
N GLN A 142 14.06 5.44 8.16
CA GLN A 142 15.30 4.82 8.63
C GLN A 142 15.91 3.87 7.58
N GLN A 143 15.09 3.02 6.96
CA GLN A 143 15.52 2.13 5.87
C GLN A 143 16.10 2.93 4.69
N PHE A 144 15.41 4.01 4.32
CA PHE A 144 15.85 4.92 3.26
C PHE A 144 17.19 5.56 3.60
N LEU A 145 17.33 6.20 4.78
CA LEU A 145 18.57 6.84 5.20
C LEU A 145 19.75 5.88 5.22
N LYS A 146 19.57 4.65 5.70
CA LYS A 146 20.59 3.60 5.65
C LYS A 146 21.04 3.29 4.21
N CYS A 147 20.10 3.18 3.28
CA CYS A 147 20.41 2.94 1.87
C CYS A 147 21.11 4.13 1.22
N ILE A 148 20.69 5.36 1.53
CA ILE A 148 21.34 6.58 1.05
C ILE A 148 22.79 6.65 1.54
N GLU A 149 23.03 6.37 2.83
CA GLU A 149 24.39 6.37 3.38
C GLU A 149 25.30 5.36 2.67
N ILE A 150 24.82 4.15 2.44
CA ILE A 150 25.56 3.12 1.70
C ILE A 150 25.82 3.57 0.25
N GLY A 151 24.83 4.15 -0.42
CA GLY A 151 25.00 4.65 -1.79
C GLY A 151 25.98 5.81 -1.88
N GLN A 152 25.97 6.74 -0.92
CA GLN A 152 26.92 7.86 -0.86
C GLN A 152 28.36 7.36 -0.71
N LYS A 153 28.61 6.36 0.15
CA LYS A 153 29.93 5.70 0.28
C LYS A 153 30.39 5.05 -1.03
N LYS A 154 29.46 4.73 -1.94
CA LYS A 154 29.73 4.17 -3.27
C LYS A 154 29.63 5.22 -4.41
N GLY A 155 29.64 6.50 -4.07
CA GLY A 155 29.64 7.60 -5.05
C GLY A 155 28.30 7.80 -5.77
N MET A 156 27.19 7.30 -5.23
CA MET A 156 25.81 7.65 -5.62
C MET A 156 25.32 8.86 -4.84
N PHE A 157 24.20 9.46 -5.27
CA PHE A 157 23.51 10.55 -4.57
C PHE A 157 24.42 11.78 -4.38
N LYS A 158 25.04 12.21 -5.48
CA LYS A 158 25.85 13.45 -5.53
C LYS A 158 24.94 14.69 -5.43
N PRO A 159 25.52 15.87 -5.11
CA PRO A 159 24.78 17.14 -5.19
C PRO A 159 24.04 17.26 -6.54
N PRO A 160 22.79 17.75 -6.55
CA PRO A 160 22.11 18.48 -5.47
C PRO A 160 21.26 17.60 -4.52
N PHE A 161 21.53 16.30 -4.41
CA PHE A 161 20.77 15.44 -3.50
C PHE A 161 20.94 15.83 -2.03
N ASP A 162 19.85 16.22 -1.37
CA ASP A 162 19.81 16.52 0.06
C ASP A 162 19.19 15.37 0.86
N LYS A 163 20.01 14.73 1.70
CA LYS A 163 19.58 13.67 2.63
C LYS A 163 19.03 14.20 3.95
N THR A 164 19.22 15.49 4.24
CA THR A 164 18.83 16.16 5.48
C THR A 164 17.47 16.84 5.38
N LYS A 165 16.84 16.76 4.20
CA LYS A 165 15.51 17.30 3.94
C LYS A 165 14.51 16.85 5.01
N PRO A 166 13.76 17.78 5.64
CA PRO A 166 12.83 17.43 6.69
C PRO A 166 11.67 16.57 6.17
N TRP A 167 11.25 15.60 6.99
CA TRP A 167 10.07 14.78 6.74
C TRP A 167 8.80 15.60 7.01
N SER A 168 8.23 16.19 5.97
CA SER A 168 7.10 17.13 6.08
C SER A 168 5.75 16.49 5.73
N SER A 169 5.77 15.29 5.15
CA SER A 169 4.57 14.58 4.72
C SER A 169 3.71 14.07 5.87
N LYS A 170 2.40 14.20 5.68
CA LYS A 170 1.38 13.94 6.69
C LYS A 170 0.23 13.14 6.08
N ILE A 171 -0.32 12.25 6.88
CA ILE A 171 -1.51 11.48 6.54
C ILE A 171 -2.70 12.44 6.54
N CYS A 172 -3.43 12.50 5.43
CA CYS A 172 -4.64 13.30 5.29
C CYS A 172 -5.63 12.61 4.34
N LEU A 173 -6.89 13.01 4.40
CA LEU A 173 -7.93 12.60 3.43
C LEU A 173 -7.91 13.41 2.14
N THR A 174 -7.10 14.47 2.08
CA THR A 174 -7.00 15.36 0.89
C THR A 174 -5.77 15.05 0.03
N ASN A 175 -5.01 14.00 0.36
CA ASN A 175 -3.88 13.51 -0.42
C ASN A 175 -4.07 12.02 -0.68
N ALA A 176 -3.38 11.48 -1.69
CA ALA A 176 -3.58 10.11 -2.13
C ALA A 176 -2.69 9.08 -1.39
N TRP A 177 -1.89 9.51 -0.42
CA TRP A 177 -1.02 8.61 0.34
C TRP A 177 -1.82 7.53 1.06
N LEU A 178 -2.93 7.89 1.70
CA LEU A 178 -3.73 6.93 2.45
C LEU A 178 -4.34 5.87 1.52
N SER A 179 -4.82 6.26 0.33
CA SER A 179 -5.31 5.28 -0.66
C SER A 179 -4.21 4.31 -1.09
N GLY A 180 -3.00 4.80 -1.38
CA GLY A 180 -1.90 3.92 -1.77
C GLY A 180 -1.49 2.97 -0.64
N PHE A 181 -1.46 3.46 0.60
CA PHE A 181 -1.17 2.63 1.76
C PHE A 181 -2.25 1.56 2.00
N ILE A 182 -3.52 1.91 1.78
CA ILE A 182 -4.65 0.98 1.85
C ILE A 182 -4.58 -0.04 0.71
N ASP A 183 -4.20 0.34 -0.51
CA ASP A 183 -4.08 -0.61 -1.61
C ASP A 183 -2.98 -1.65 -1.37
N ALA A 184 -1.94 -1.31 -0.61
CA ALA A 184 -0.88 -2.24 -0.21
C ALA A 184 -1.27 -3.11 0.99
N GLU A 185 -1.83 -2.52 2.04
CA GLU A 185 -1.98 -3.19 3.35
C GLU A 185 -3.43 -3.43 3.78
N GLY A 186 -4.38 -2.88 3.04
CA GLY A 186 -5.79 -2.95 3.30
C GLY A 186 -6.38 -4.28 2.86
N CYS A 187 -7.15 -4.88 3.74
CA CYS A 187 -7.94 -6.06 3.44
C CYS A 187 -9.40 -5.79 3.82
N PHE A 188 -10.26 -5.68 2.80
CA PHE A 188 -11.70 -5.62 2.97
C PHE A 188 -12.25 -7.05 2.94
N SER A 189 -12.90 -7.46 4.02
CA SER A 189 -13.54 -8.77 4.13
C SER A 189 -14.99 -8.58 4.54
N VAL A 190 -15.89 -9.28 3.87
CA VAL A 190 -17.29 -9.36 4.28
C VAL A 190 -17.51 -10.76 4.80
N SER A 191 -17.94 -10.87 6.06
CA SER A 191 -18.37 -12.13 6.64
C SER A 191 -19.89 -12.13 6.79
N VAL A 192 -20.51 -13.10 6.15
CA VAL A 192 -21.93 -13.37 6.29
C VAL A 192 -22.11 -14.27 7.51
N HIS A 193 -22.96 -13.87 8.46
CA HIS A 193 -23.35 -14.76 9.54
C HIS A 193 -24.77 -15.25 9.29
N LEU A 194 -24.85 -16.49 8.83
CA LEU A 194 -26.10 -17.21 8.73
C LEU A 194 -26.43 -17.81 10.11
N PRO A 195 -27.69 -17.72 10.58
CA PRO A 195 -28.15 -18.54 11.68
C PRO A 195 -27.85 -20.02 11.41
N VAL A 196 -27.49 -20.78 12.45
CA VAL A 196 -27.13 -22.20 12.32
C VAL A 196 -28.25 -22.99 11.63
N SER A 197 -29.52 -22.69 11.95
CA SER A 197 -30.70 -23.28 11.30
C SER A 197 -30.72 -23.09 9.79
N LEU A 198 -30.45 -21.86 9.32
CA LEU A 198 -30.37 -21.52 7.90
C LEU A 198 -29.20 -22.19 7.20
N LYS A 199 -28.05 -22.27 7.87
CA LYS A 199 -26.87 -22.94 7.29
C LYS A 199 -27.17 -24.42 7.01
N THR A 200 -27.78 -25.10 7.98
CA THR A 200 -28.20 -26.50 7.82
C THR A 200 -29.25 -26.66 6.71
N GLN A 201 -30.21 -25.73 6.60
CA GLN A 201 -31.20 -25.73 5.53
C GLN A 201 -30.57 -25.51 4.13
N ILE A 202 -29.59 -24.61 4.02
CA ILE A 202 -28.86 -24.36 2.77
C ILE A 202 -27.99 -25.57 2.39
N ASP A 203 -27.32 -26.20 3.35
CA ASP A 203 -26.49 -27.40 3.10
C ASP A 203 -27.34 -28.61 2.67
N GLN A 204 -28.63 -28.62 3.04
CA GLN A 204 -29.63 -29.60 2.61
C GLN A 204 -30.23 -29.31 1.23
N LEU A 205 -30.04 -28.09 0.69
CA LEU A 205 -30.54 -27.78 -0.65
C LEU A 205 -29.81 -28.64 -1.69
N PRO A 206 -30.55 -29.32 -2.58
CA PRO A 206 -29.94 -30.11 -3.63
C PRO A 206 -29.10 -29.19 -4.55
N LYS A 207 -27.83 -29.56 -4.77
CA LYS A 207 -26.95 -28.85 -5.73
C LYS A 207 -27.62 -28.85 -7.11
N MET A 208 -28.08 -27.68 -7.55
CA MET A 208 -28.73 -27.35 -8.83
C MET A 208 -29.28 -28.56 -9.61
N LYS A 209 -30.49 -28.99 -9.27
CA LYS A 209 -31.28 -29.90 -10.13
C LYS A 209 -31.87 -29.12 -11.30
N LYS A 210 -32.02 -29.79 -12.45
CA LYS A 210 -32.67 -29.25 -13.65
C LYS A 210 -34.15 -28.88 -13.43
N HIS A 211 -34.77 -29.47 -12.40
CA HIS A 211 -36.12 -29.16 -11.92
C HIS A 211 -36.14 -29.12 -10.39
N TRP A 212 -36.65 -28.02 -9.84
CA TRP A 212 -36.85 -27.83 -8.41
C TRP A 212 -38.23 -28.31 -8.00
N SER A 213 -38.35 -29.01 -6.87
CA SER A 213 -39.65 -29.38 -6.32
C SER A 213 -40.32 -28.15 -5.69
N GLN A 214 -41.64 -28.22 -5.50
CA GLN A 214 -42.38 -27.14 -4.82
C GLN A 214 -41.89 -26.90 -3.38
N GLN A 215 -41.37 -27.94 -2.72
CA GLN A 215 -40.74 -27.83 -1.39
C GLN A 215 -39.39 -27.11 -1.46
N ASP A 216 -38.58 -27.35 -2.50
CA ASP A 216 -37.32 -26.63 -2.71
C ASP A 216 -37.56 -25.12 -2.92
N TYR A 217 -38.62 -24.75 -3.66
CA TYR A 217 -39.03 -23.36 -3.85
C TYR A 217 -39.48 -22.69 -2.55
N GLN A 218 -40.30 -23.36 -1.74
CA GLN A 218 -40.75 -22.82 -0.45
C GLN A 218 -39.58 -22.62 0.52
N LEU A 219 -38.63 -23.55 0.55
CA LEU A 219 -37.41 -23.42 1.35
C LEU A 219 -36.55 -22.24 0.88
N PHE A 220 -36.44 -22.05 -0.45
CA PHE A 220 -35.73 -20.91 -1.02
C PHE A 220 -36.39 -19.56 -0.70
N GLU A 221 -37.72 -19.46 -0.79
CA GLU A 221 -38.42 -18.25 -0.37
C GLU A 221 -38.20 -17.93 1.11
N GLN A 222 -38.23 -18.95 1.99
CA GLN A 222 -37.93 -18.76 3.41
C GLN A 222 -36.50 -18.25 3.63
N ILE A 223 -35.52 -18.79 2.92
CA ILE A 223 -34.13 -18.32 2.98
C ILE A 223 -34.01 -16.88 2.48
N SER A 224 -34.74 -16.51 1.42
CA SER A 224 -34.73 -15.17 0.84
C SER A 224 -35.26 -14.09 1.78
N GLN A 225 -36.18 -14.46 2.69
CA GLN A 225 -36.79 -13.55 3.67
C GLN A 225 -35.92 -13.37 4.92
N CYS A 226 -34.81 -14.10 5.06
CA CYS A 226 -34.00 -14.06 6.27
C CYS A 226 -33.12 -12.80 6.32
N GLN A 227 -33.12 -12.12 7.48
CA GLN A 227 -32.22 -11.00 7.72
C GLN A 227 -30.79 -11.48 7.84
N ILE A 228 -30.02 -11.28 6.78
CA ILE A 228 -28.60 -11.62 6.75
C ILE A 228 -27.81 -10.48 7.40
N LYS A 229 -27.16 -10.75 8.52
CA LYS A 229 -26.23 -9.80 9.12
C LYS A 229 -24.90 -9.86 8.38
N LEU A 230 -24.54 -8.75 7.72
CA LEU A 230 -23.23 -8.58 7.11
C LEU A 230 -22.29 -7.90 8.09
N ASN A 231 -21.26 -8.64 8.49
CA ASN A 231 -20.15 -8.08 9.24
C ASN A 231 -19.04 -7.77 8.24
N GLN A 232 -18.94 -6.52 7.81
CA GLN A 232 -17.85 -6.05 6.97
C GLN A 232 -16.67 -5.70 7.88
N LYS A 233 -15.45 -6.01 7.47
CA LYS A 233 -14.24 -5.72 8.21
C LYS A 233 -13.19 -5.16 7.28
N PHE A 234 -12.51 -4.11 7.71
CA PHE A 234 -11.33 -3.59 7.04
C PHE A 234 -10.12 -3.77 7.94
N LEU A 235 -9.17 -4.59 7.51
CA LEU A 235 -7.95 -4.88 8.25
C LEU A 235 -6.77 -4.14 7.61
N LEU A 236 -5.90 -3.52 8.41
CA LEU A 236 -4.55 -3.13 7.98
C LEU A 236 -3.56 -4.17 8.49
N THR A 237 -2.85 -4.82 7.57
CA THR A 237 -2.08 -6.05 7.86
C THR A 237 -0.68 -5.85 8.40
N GLN A 238 -0.15 -4.62 8.48
CA GLN A 238 1.23 -4.44 8.95
C GLN A 238 1.41 -4.73 10.45
N PRO A 239 2.22 -5.74 10.82
CA PRO A 239 2.51 -6.07 12.21
C PRO A 239 3.41 -5.03 12.91
N SER A 240 4.00 -4.09 12.16
CA SER A 240 4.97 -3.11 12.64
C SER A 240 4.56 -1.66 12.40
N THR A 241 3.30 -1.38 12.06
CA THR A 241 2.87 0.01 11.88
C THR A 241 3.01 0.76 13.19
N ASP A 242 3.66 1.92 13.14
CA ASP A 242 3.72 2.84 14.26
C ASP A 242 2.30 3.10 14.78
N GLN A 243 2.09 2.93 16.09
CA GLN A 243 0.79 3.18 16.72
C GLN A 243 0.31 4.62 16.46
N SER A 244 1.23 5.56 16.24
CA SER A 244 0.92 6.95 15.88
C SER A 244 0.16 7.05 14.54
N VAL A 245 0.58 6.28 13.54
CA VAL A 245 -0.03 6.21 12.20
C VAL A 245 -1.43 5.63 12.30
N LEU A 246 -1.58 4.52 13.03
CA LEU A 246 -2.88 3.91 13.25
C LEU A 246 -3.85 4.84 14.00
N LYS A 247 -3.37 5.55 15.04
CA LYS A 247 -4.18 6.55 15.75
C LYS A 247 -4.60 7.69 14.83
N THR A 248 -3.71 8.14 13.94
CA THR A 248 -4.01 9.20 12.97
C THR A 248 -5.05 8.74 11.97
N ILE A 249 -4.91 7.55 11.38
CA ILE A 249 -5.90 6.96 10.48
C ILE A 249 -7.25 6.84 11.20
N LEU A 250 -7.29 6.27 12.41
CA LEU A 250 -8.53 6.18 13.19
C LEU A 250 -9.15 7.55 13.48
N PHE A 251 -8.34 8.56 13.78
CA PHE A 251 -8.81 9.91 14.00
C PHE A 251 -9.44 10.50 12.74
N LEU A 252 -8.81 10.33 11.57
CA LEU A 252 -9.32 10.81 10.28
C LEU A 252 -10.69 10.22 9.95
N PHE A 253 -10.98 9.01 10.43
CA PHE A 253 -12.26 8.37 10.21
C PHE A 253 -13.29 8.58 11.33
N LYS A 254 -12.96 9.22 12.47
CA LYS A 254 -13.88 9.42 13.61
C LYS A 254 -15.25 9.95 13.16
N GLY A 255 -16.31 9.28 13.61
CA GLY A 255 -17.71 9.50 13.17
C GLY A 255 -18.34 8.27 12.49
N LYS A 256 -17.55 7.24 12.22
CA LYS A 256 -18.01 5.89 11.79
C LYS A 256 -17.60 4.85 12.86
N CYS A 257 -18.25 3.69 12.94
CA CYS A 257 -17.97 2.71 14.00
C CYS A 257 -16.59 2.05 13.80
N PHE A 258 -15.67 2.24 14.74
CA PHE A 258 -14.33 1.62 14.73
C PHE A 258 -14.05 0.86 16.02
N TYR A 259 -13.38 -0.28 15.88
CA TYR A 259 -12.87 -1.06 17.00
C TYR A 259 -11.37 -1.32 16.79
N LEU A 260 -10.60 -1.29 17.87
CA LEU A 260 -9.17 -1.63 17.87
C LEU A 260 -9.00 -2.98 18.57
N PHE A 261 -8.50 -3.99 17.87
CA PHE A 261 -8.25 -5.31 18.46
C PHE A 261 -6.75 -5.63 18.50
N LYS A 262 -6.22 -6.00 19.67
CA LYS A 262 -4.89 -6.59 19.77
C LYS A 262 -4.98 -8.08 19.45
N ASN A 263 -4.35 -8.52 18.36
CA ASN A 263 -4.32 -9.94 18.02
C ASN A 263 -3.41 -10.70 19.00
N LYS A 264 -4.02 -11.47 19.92
CA LYS A 264 -3.29 -12.27 20.93
C LYS A 264 -2.61 -13.52 20.33
N ALA A 265 -2.90 -13.89 19.07
CA ALA A 265 -2.45 -15.16 18.50
C ALA A 265 -0.96 -15.21 18.09
N LYS A 266 -0.26 -14.06 18.07
CA LYS A 266 1.20 -14.00 17.93
C LYS A 266 1.71 -12.94 18.89
N LYS A 267 2.57 -13.31 19.85
CA LYS A 267 3.11 -12.45 20.94
C LYS A 267 3.82 -11.14 20.51
N LYS A 268 3.76 -10.70 19.24
CA LYS A 268 4.35 -9.45 18.73
C LYS A 268 3.59 -8.75 17.59
N GLN A 269 2.32 -9.06 17.30
CA GLN A 269 1.60 -8.41 16.18
C GLN A 269 0.39 -7.59 16.65
N THR A 270 0.47 -6.26 16.47
CA THR A 270 -0.71 -5.38 16.57
C THR A 270 -1.29 -5.28 15.17
N ALA A 271 -2.55 -5.66 14.98
CA ALA A 271 -3.26 -5.54 13.71
C ALA A 271 -4.46 -4.62 13.91
N LEU A 272 -4.72 -3.71 12.98
CA LEU A 272 -5.90 -2.84 13.05
C LEU A 272 -7.04 -3.52 12.29
N MET A 273 -8.11 -3.91 12.98
CA MET A 273 -9.31 -4.48 12.37
C MET A 273 -10.49 -3.53 12.56
N LEU A 274 -10.81 -2.75 11.54
CA LEU A 274 -12.07 -2.04 11.46
C LEU A 274 -13.19 -3.05 11.20
N VAL A 275 -14.34 -2.84 11.82
CA VAL A 275 -15.55 -3.66 11.61
C VAL A 275 -16.69 -2.68 11.33
N PHE A 276 -17.24 -2.73 10.13
CA PHE A 276 -18.48 -2.06 9.78
C PHE A 276 -19.62 -3.07 9.92
N ASN A 277 -20.56 -2.81 10.82
CA ASN A 277 -21.83 -3.53 10.83
C ASN A 277 -22.76 -2.82 9.84
N LEU A 278 -22.98 -3.43 8.68
CA LEU A 278 -24.00 -2.97 7.74
C LEU A 278 -25.13 -3.99 7.77
N ILE A 279 -26.32 -3.59 8.23
CA ILE A 279 -27.52 -4.41 8.03
C ILE A 279 -27.96 -4.12 6.60
N VAL A 280 -27.71 -5.07 5.70
CA VAL A 280 -28.20 -4.99 4.33
C VAL A 280 -29.45 -5.84 4.25
N TYR A 281 -30.57 -5.18 3.95
CA TYR A 281 -31.78 -5.88 3.50
C TYR A 281 -31.53 -6.32 2.06
N LEU A 282 -31.51 -7.62 1.82
CA LEU A 282 -31.57 -8.13 0.45
C LEU A 282 -32.96 -7.82 -0.09
N HIS A 283 -33.06 -6.78 -0.91
CA HIS A 283 -34.13 -6.68 -1.90
C HIS A 283 -33.60 -7.32 -3.17
N ILE A 284 -33.98 -8.59 -3.35
CA ILE A 284 -33.82 -9.29 -4.63
C ILE A 284 -35.13 -9.02 -5.38
N PRO A 285 -35.09 -8.50 -6.62
CA PRO A 285 -36.29 -8.20 -7.42
C PRO A 285 -37.11 -9.46 -7.73
#